data_AF-A0A9E5JQ18-F1
#
_entry.id   AF-A0A9E5JQ18-F1
#
_cell.length_a   1.000
_cell.length_b   1.000
_cell.length_c   1.000
_cell.angle_alpha   90.00
_cell.angle_beta   90.00
_cell.angle_gamma   90.00
#
_symmetry.space_group_name_H-M   'P 1'
#
loop_
_entity.id
_entity.type
_entity.pdbx_description
1 polymer ?
#
loop_
_entity_poly.entity_id
_entity_poly.type
_entity_poly.pdbx_seq_one_letter_code
_entity_poly.pdbx_strand_id
1 'polypeptide(L)' 'MEYLDSTHPEWNSMWQQLAAYAINNGDHRCLHQGLSWEYMGSTLDHHNFRHSRHPATGRIEHIYLERLHVAANWAS' A
#
# COMPACT_ATOMS: atom_id res chain seq x y z
N MET A 1 -12.26 -9.93 -2.05
CA MET A 1 -10.90 -9.54 -1.66
C MET A 1 -9.98 -10.64 -2.14
N GLU A 2 -9.02 -10.30 -2.99
CA GLU A 2 -8.04 -11.23 -3.57
C GLU A 2 -6.65 -10.97 -2.99
N TYR A 3 -5.82 -12.01 -2.90
CA TYR A 3 -4.43 -11.87 -2.54
C TYR A 3 -3.59 -11.99 -3.79
N LEU A 4 -2.81 -10.96 -4.07
CA LEU A 4 -1.82 -10.98 -5.12
C LEU A 4 -0.58 -11.65 -4.56
N ASP A 5 0.07 -12.49 -5.33
CA ASP A 5 1.35 -13.06 -4.96
C ASP A 5 2.50 -12.13 -5.38
N SER A 6 3.71 -12.41 -4.90
CA SER A 6 4.88 -11.57 -5.17
C SER A 6 5.36 -11.57 -6.63
N THR A 7 4.88 -12.50 -7.46
CA THR A 7 5.15 -12.54 -8.90
C THR A 7 4.13 -11.73 -9.71
N HIS A 8 3.04 -11.27 -9.07
CA HIS A 8 2.03 -10.48 -9.75
C HIS A 8 2.63 -9.16 -10.25
N PRO A 9 2.36 -8.73 -11.51
CA PRO A 9 2.93 -7.51 -12.07
C PRO A 9 2.67 -6.24 -11.25
N GLU A 10 1.50 -6.16 -10.62
CA GLU A 10 1.10 -5.05 -9.74
C GLU A 10 1.87 -5.03 -8.41
N TRP A 11 2.49 -6.15 -7.99
CA TRP A 11 3.09 -6.29 -6.66
C TRP A 11 4.17 -5.24 -6.39
N ASN A 12 5.14 -5.09 -7.29
CA ASN A 12 6.20 -4.10 -7.09
C ASN A 12 5.67 -2.66 -7.18
N SER A 13 4.72 -2.41 -8.09
CA SER A 13 4.13 -1.08 -8.27
C SER A 13 3.35 -0.64 -7.02
N MET A 14 2.54 -1.51 -6.41
CA MET A 14 1.77 -1.14 -5.23
C MET A 14 2.67 -0.78 -4.03
N TRP A 15 3.78 -1.49 -3.83
CA TRP A 15 4.75 -1.14 -2.77
C TRP A 15 5.48 0.18 -3.06
N GLN A 16 5.79 0.48 -4.31
CA GLN A 16 6.35 1.78 -4.71
C GLN A 16 5.36 2.93 -4.53
N GLN A 17 4.08 2.71 -4.86
CA GLN A 17 3.03 3.70 -4.61
C GLN A 17 2.84 3.94 -3.10
N LEU A 18 2.84 2.88 -2.29
CA LEU A 18 2.77 2.98 -0.83
C LEU A 18 3.91 3.86 -0.29
N ALA A 19 5.14 3.61 -0.73
CA ALA A 19 6.30 4.39 -0.35
C ALA A 19 6.17 5.89 -0.68
N ALA A 20 5.53 6.21 -1.79
CA ALA A 20 5.34 7.58 -2.25
C ALA A 20 4.30 8.37 -1.44
N TYR A 21 3.48 7.71 -0.61
CA TYR A 21 2.55 8.41 0.26
C TYR A 21 3.31 9.29 1.25
N ALA A 22 2.81 10.51 1.47
CA ALA A 22 3.46 11.51 2.32
C ALA A 22 3.75 11.01 3.74
N ILE A 23 2.90 10.14 4.28
CA ILE A 23 3.07 9.56 5.62
C ILE A 23 4.33 8.68 5.72
N ASN A 24 4.76 8.06 4.61
CA ASN A 24 5.92 7.19 4.55
C ASN A 24 7.21 7.95 4.23
N ASN A 25 7.14 9.21 3.75
CA ASN A 25 8.29 10.04 3.42
C ASN A 25 9.34 9.33 2.52
N GLY A 26 8.88 8.48 1.59
CA GLY A 26 9.76 7.68 0.72
C GLY A 26 10.32 6.41 1.36
N ASP A 27 9.94 6.05 2.59
CA ASP A 27 10.33 4.78 3.21
C ASP A 27 9.40 3.63 2.76
N HIS A 28 9.98 2.70 2.01
CA HIS A 28 9.25 1.55 1.45
C HIS A 28 8.94 0.49 2.50
N ARG A 29 9.70 0.45 3.59
CA ARG A 29 9.59 -0.56 4.64
C ARG A 29 8.81 -0.04 5.83
N CYS A 30 8.91 1.25 6.12
CA CYS A 30 8.28 1.94 7.25
C CYS A 30 8.38 1.08 8.54
N LEU A 31 9.61 0.74 8.92
CA LEU A 31 9.86 -0.15 10.07
C LEU A 31 9.76 0.62 11.39
N HIS A 32 8.84 0.23 12.25
CA HIS A 32 8.67 0.81 13.58
C HIS A 32 8.44 -0.27 14.64
N GLN A 33 9.40 -0.43 15.56
CA GLN A 33 9.34 -1.43 16.65
C GLN A 33 9.09 -2.87 16.16
N GLY A 34 9.65 -3.24 15.00
CA GLY A 34 9.44 -4.55 14.37
C GLY A 34 8.11 -4.69 13.64
N LEU A 35 7.29 -3.65 13.60
CA LEU A 35 6.08 -3.56 12.78
C LEU A 35 6.41 -2.85 11.46
N SER A 36 5.67 -3.20 10.41
CA SER A 36 5.77 -2.58 9.09
C SER A 36 4.39 -2.61 8.43
N TRP A 37 4.31 -2.11 7.21
CA TRP A 37 3.10 -2.25 6.40
C TRP A 37 2.78 -3.70 6.09
N GLU A 38 1.54 -4.09 6.37
CA GLU A 38 0.98 -5.40 6.09
C GLU A 38 0.04 -5.26 4.87
N TYR A 39 0.24 -6.11 3.86
CA TYR A 39 -0.66 -6.18 2.72
C TYR A 39 -1.88 -7.02 3.10
N MET A 40 -3.06 -6.38 3.09
CA MET A 40 -4.32 -6.99 3.52
C MET A 40 -5.13 -7.60 2.37
N GLY A 41 -4.64 -7.47 1.13
CA GLY A 41 -5.34 -7.92 -0.06
C GLY A 41 -5.82 -6.77 -0.94
N SER A 42 -6.36 -7.12 -2.09
CA SER A 42 -6.88 -6.20 -3.10
C SER A 42 -8.39 -6.40 -3.29
N THR A 43 -9.07 -5.31 -3.61
CA THR A 43 -10.42 -5.30 -4.18
C THR A 43 -10.31 -5.09 -5.69
N LEU A 44 -11.45 -4.95 -6.36
CA LEU A 44 -11.48 -4.62 -7.78
C LEU A 44 -10.69 -3.33 -8.06
N ASP A 45 -10.84 -2.33 -7.20
CA ASP A 45 -10.34 -0.98 -7.49
C ASP A 45 -9.14 -0.57 -6.65
N HIS A 46 -8.88 -1.24 -5.51
CA HIS A 46 -7.87 -0.78 -4.54
C HIS A 46 -7.01 -1.91 -3.95
N HIS A 47 -5.73 -1.62 -3.68
CA HIS A 47 -4.86 -2.39 -2.79
C HIS A 47 -4.98 -1.86 -1.36
N ASN A 48 -5.10 -2.76 -0.39
CA ASN A 48 -5.33 -2.42 1.01
C ASN A 48 -4.08 -2.71 1.83
N PHE A 49 -3.61 -1.71 2.56
CA PHE A 49 -2.46 -1.80 3.45
C PHE A 49 -2.83 -1.36 4.86
N ARG A 50 -2.23 -2.01 5.85
CA ARG A 50 -2.40 -1.66 7.26
C ARG A 50 -1.04 -1.56 7.94
N HIS A 51 -0.83 -0.52 8.72
CA HIS A 51 0.31 -0.40 9.61
C HIS A 51 -0.19 -0.45 11.05
N SER A 52 0.19 -1.47 11.80
CA SER A 52 -0.31 -1.68 13.17
C SER A 52 0.11 -0.57 14.16
N ARG A 53 1.25 0.10 13.95
CA ARG A 53 1.66 1.30 14.71
C ARG A 53 2.60 2.23 13.94
N HIS A 54 2.07 3.14 13.15
CA HIS A 54 2.88 3.93 12.23
C HIS A 54 3.83 4.87 13.00
N PRO A 55 5.12 5.00 12.62
CA PRO A 55 6.10 5.82 13.34
C PRO A 55 5.72 7.30 13.44
N ALA A 56 5.09 7.85 12.41
CA ALA A 56 4.70 9.26 12.37
C ALA A 56 3.47 9.58 13.24
N THR A 57 2.48 8.69 13.30
CA THR A 57 1.20 8.97 13.99
C THR A 57 1.07 8.25 15.33
N GLY A 58 1.87 7.19 15.56
CA GLY A 58 1.81 6.33 16.73
C GLY A 58 0.54 5.47 16.82
N ARG A 59 -0.27 5.43 15.75
CA ARG A 59 -1.58 4.77 15.69
C ARG A 59 -1.63 3.71 14.59
N ILE A 60 -2.73 2.96 14.54
CA ILE A 60 -3.02 2.07 13.42
C ILE A 60 -3.40 2.93 12.22
N GLU A 61 -2.71 2.76 11.10
CA GLU A 61 -2.99 3.45 9.84
C GLU A 61 -3.47 2.47 8.78
N HIS A 62 -4.37 2.95 7.92
CA HIS A 62 -4.85 2.21 6.76
C HIS A 62 -4.63 3.06 5.51
N ILE A 63 -4.08 2.45 4.47
CA ILE A 63 -3.88 3.09 3.17
C ILE A 63 -4.57 2.23 2.11
N TYR A 64 -5.31 2.92 1.25
CA TYR A 64 -5.96 2.37 0.07
C TYR A 64 -5.28 2.98 -1.15
N LEU A 65 -4.64 2.13 -1.97
CA LEU A 65 -3.98 2.55 -3.21
C LEU A 65 -4.86 2.15 -4.38
N GLU A 66 -5.13 3.04 -5.31
CA GLU A 66 -5.88 2.73 -6.52
C GLU A 66 -5.09 1.76 -7.43
N ARG A 67 -5.80 0.82 -8.05
CA ARG A 67 -5.21 -0.09 -9.03
C ARG A 67 -4.99 0.62 -10.36
N LEU A 68 -3.89 0.26 -11.04
CA LEU A 68 -3.46 0.92 -12.27
C LEU A 68 -4.51 0.88 -13.39
N HIS A 69 -5.34 -0.17 -13.46
CA HIS A 69 -6.39 -0.27 -14.48
C HIS A 69 -7.56 0.71 -14.22
N VAL A 70 -7.82 1.07 -12.96
CA VAL A 70 -8.81 2.10 -12.61
C VAL A 70 -8.26 3.49 -12.92
N ALA A 71 -6.99 3.76 -12.56
CA ALA A 71 -6.35 5.04 -12.84
C ALA A 71 -6.30 5.38 -14.34
N ALA A 72 -6.11 4.37 -15.20
CA ALA A 72 -6.14 4.54 -16.66
C ALA A 72 -7.53 4.96 -17.19
N ASN A 73 -8.61 4.58 -16.52
CA ASN A 73 -9.98 4.86 -16.97
C ASN A 73 -10.44 6.29 -16.66
N TRP A 74 -9.68 7.05 -15.87
CA TRP A 74 -9.98 8.46 -15.52
C TRP A 74 -9.22 9.47 -16.40
N ALA A 75 -8.25 9.00 -17.19
CA ALA A 75 -7.44 9.83 -18.08
C ALA A 75 -7.91 9.78 -19.56
N SER A 76 -9.15 9.34 -19.81
CA SER A 76 -9.77 9.25 -21.15
C SER A 76 -10.71 10.40 -21.44
#